data_AF-A0A844XIV6-F1
#
_entry.id   AF-A0A844XIV6-F1
#
_cell.length_a   1.000
_cell.length_b   1.000
_cell.length_c   1.000
_cell.angle_alpha   90.00
_cell.angle_beta   90.00
_cell.angle_gamma   90.00
#
_symmetry.space_group_name_H-M   'P 1'
#
loop_
_entity.id
_entity.type
_entity.pdbx_description
1 polymer ?
#
loop_
_entity_poly.entity_id
_entity_poly.type
_entity_poly.pdbx_seq_one_letter_code
_entity_poly.pdbx_strand_id
1 'polypeptide(L)'
;MTALVFAEPNGDTVADATLATVTAAAALGGPVHVLVTGSQAAGDAHGAIAGVEKVLVADDAAYADGLAENVAPLIAGLMDGYDAVL
;
A
#
# COMPACT_ATOMS: atom_id res chain seq x y z
N MET A 1 -14.57 8.77 1.96
CA MET A 1 -13.94 7.77 2.83
C MET A 1 -12.77 7.18 2.07
N THR A 2 -11.55 7.59 2.35
CA THR A 2 -10.36 7.12 1.62
C THR A 2 -9.69 6.00 2.42
N ALA A 3 -9.44 4.86 1.76
CA ALA A 3 -8.75 3.71 2.37
C ALA A 3 -7.29 3.67 1.94
N LEU A 4 -6.39 3.48 2.91
CA LEU A 4 -4.98 3.16 2.67
C LEU A 4 -4.79 1.65 2.81
N VAL A 5 -4.32 1.00 1.75
CA VAL A 5 -3.94 -0.41 1.75
C VAL A 5 -2.43 -0.51 1.85
N PHE A 6 -1.91 -1.18 2.86
CA PHE A 6 -0.49 -1.53 2.92
C PHE A 6 -0.24 -2.79 2.08
N ALA A 7 0.54 -2.67 1.01
CA ALA A 7 0.98 -3.80 0.22
C ALA A 7 2.16 -4.47 0.93
N GLU A 8 2.03 -5.76 1.23
CA GLU A 8 3.13 -6.51 1.82
C GLU A 8 4.35 -6.52 0.88
N PRO A 9 5.58 -6.37 1.40
CA PRO A 9 6.78 -6.47 0.59
C PRO A 9 6.88 -7.86 -0.06
N ASN A 10 6.85 -7.91 -1.39
CA ASN A 10 6.97 -9.16 -2.15
C ASN A 10 7.85 -8.96 -3.41
N GLY A 11 9.02 -8.34 -3.19
CA GLY A 11 9.88 -7.88 -4.28
C GLY A 11 9.15 -6.91 -5.20
N ASP A 12 9.26 -7.11 -6.52
CA ASP A 12 8.54 -6.32 -7.53
C ASP A 12 7.18 -6.91 -7.92
N THR A 13 6.70 -7.92 -7.18
CA THR A 13 5.44 -8.63 -7.50
C THR A 13 4.31 -8.26 -6.55
N VAL A 14 3.08 -8.26 -7.05
CA VAL A 14 1.88 -8.05 -6.24
C VAL A 14 1.51 -9.37 -5.55
N ALA A 15 1.40 -9.37 -4.23
CA ALA A 15 0.94 -10.53 -3.49
C ALA A 15 -0.60 -10.69 -3.59
N ASP A 16 -1.08 -11.94 -3.54
CA ASP A 16 -2.53 -12.24 -3.60
C ASP A 16 -3.31 -11.58 -2.46
N ALA A 17 -2.69 -11.45 -1.28
CA ALA A 17 -3.29 -10.77 -0.13
C ALA A 17 -3.58 -9.30 -0.45
N THR A 18 -2.66 -8.60 -1.12
CA THR A 18 -2.85 -7.20 -1.53
C THR A 18 -4.05 -7.05 -2.48
N LEU A 19 -4.26 -7.97 -3.42
CA LEU A 19 -5.42 -7.96 -4.32
C LEU A 19 -6.73 -8.13 -3.56
N ALA A 20 -6.77 -9.06 -2.61
CA ALA A 20 -7.94 -9.27 -1.75
C ALA A 20 -8.24 -8.02 -0.90
N THR A 21 -7.20 -7.40 -0.33
CA THR A 21 -7.34 -6.18 0.48
C THR A 21 -7.79 -4.98 -0.35
N VAL A 22 -7.28 -4.79 -1.56
CA VAL A 22 -7.76 -3.74 -2.49
C VAL A 22 -9.24 -3.95 -2.83
N THR A 23 -9.66 -5.20 -3.06
CA THR A 23 -11.08 -5.51 -3.31
C THR A 23 -11.95 -5.16 -2.10
N ALA A 24 -11.51 -5.49 -0.89
CA ALA A 24 -12.20 -5.13 0.35
C ALA A 24 -12.25 -3.61 0.54
N ALA A 25 -11.15 -2.90 0.29
CA ALA A 25 -11.07 -1.45 0.37
C ALA A 25 -12.02 -0.78 -0.64
N ALA A 26 -12.12 -1.30 -1.87
CA ALA A 26 -13.05 -0.78 -2.87
C ALA A 26 -14.51 -0.97 -2.45
N ALA A 27 -14.84 -2.07 -1.76
CA ALA A 27 -16.18 -2.31 -1.22
C ALA A 27 -16.59 -1.30 -0.13
N LEU A 28 -15.63 -0.57 0.46
CA LEU A 28 -15.91 0.52 1.38
C LEU A 28 -16.46 1.79 0.69
N GLY A 29 -16.48 1.83 -0.65
CA GLY A 29 -17.20 2.84 -1.42
C GLY A 29 -16.48 4.18 -1.60
N GLY A 30 -15.17 4.21 -1.42
CA GLY A 30 -14.35 5.39 -1.67
C GLY A 30 -12.99 5.06 -2.29
N PRO A 31 -12.14 6.08 -2.49
CA PRO A 31 -10.85 5.91 -3.16
C PRO A 31 -9.93 4.97 -2.39
N VAL A 32 -9.22 4.11 -3.12
CA VAL A 32 -8.23 3.18 -2.59
C VAL A 32 -6.84 3.68 -2.97
N HIS A 33 -6.02 3.98 -1.96
CA HIS A 33 -4.61 4.26 -2.13
C HIS A 33 -3.80 3.07 -1.63
N VAL A 34 -2.71 2.72 -2.33
CA VAL A 34 -1.82 1.62 -1.95
C VAL A 34 -0.47 2.17 -1.54
N LEU A 35 0.03 1.78 -0.37
CA LEU A 35 1.41 2.02 0.06
C LEU A 35 2.26 0.80 -0.28
N VAL A 36 3.32 1.02 -1.05
CA VAL A 36 4.32 0.02 -1.40
C VAL A 36 5.66 0.43 -0.80
N THR A 37 6.26 -0.43 0.00
CA THR A 37 7.65 -0.29 0.45
C THR A 37 8.56 -1.08 -0.48
N GLY A 38 9.36 -0.37 -1.27
CA GLY A 38 10.20 -1.01 -2.29
C GLY A 38 10.44 -0.10 -3.50
N SER A 39 10.83 -0.72 -4.61
CA SER A 39 11.22 -0.03 -5.83
C SER A 39 10.05 0.68 -6.51
N GLN A 40 10.36 1.65 -7.38
CA GLN A 40 9.35 2.25 -8.27
C GLN A 40 8.66 1.19 -9.16
N ALA A 41 9.37 0.13 -9.57
CA ALA A 41 8.80 -0.93 -10.38
C ALA A 41 7.73 -1.74 -9.61
N ALA A 42 7.95 -1.98 -8.31
CA ALA A 42 6.94 -2.54 -7.44
C ALA A 42 5.71 -1.62 -7.36
N GLY A 43 5.92 -0.31 -7.23
CA GLY A 43 4.85 0.69 -7.27
C GLY A 43 4.00 0.64 -8.55
N ASP A 44 4.65 0.58 -9.71
CA ASP A 44 3.98 0.54 -11.01
C ASP A 44 3.12 -0.73 -11.17
N ALA A 45 3.60 -1.87 -10.66
CA ALA A 45 2.84 -3.12 -10.66
C ALA A 45 1.53 -3.01 -9.85
N HIS A 46 1.56 -2.32 -8.71
CA HIS A 46 0.37 -2.09 -7.89
C HIS A 46 -0.57 -1.04 -8.49
N GLY A 47 -0.05 -0.08 -9.24
CA GLY A 47 -0.86 0.92 -9.94
C GLY A 47 -1.71 0.35 -11.07
N ALA A 48 -1.37 -0.84 -11.57
CA ALA A 48 -2.15 -1.56 -12.58
C ALA A 48 -3.36 -2.32 -12.00
N ILE A 49 -3.50 -2.38 -10.67
CA ILE A 49 -4.61 -3.09 -10.01
C ILE A 49 -5.90 -2.29 -10.18
N ALA A 50 -6.95 -2.94 -10.69
CA ALA A 50 -8.26 -2.32 -10.83
C ALA A 50 -8.81 -1.86 -9.47
N GLY A 51 -9.24 -0.60 -9.41
CA GLY A 51 -9.77 0.01 -8.19
C GLY A 51 -8.76 0.83 -7.38
N VAL A 52 -7.46 0.75 -7.71
CA VAL A 52 -6.43 1.62 -7.12
C VAL A 52 -6.48 3.00 -7.78
N GLU A 53 -6.66 4.04 -6.98
CA GLU A 53 -6.64 5.44 -7.43
C GLU A 53 -5.23 6.04 -7.37
N LYS A 54 -4.46 5.66 -6.35
CA LYS A 54 -3.13 6.22 -6.09
C LYS A 54 -2.19 5.17 -5.52
N VAL A 55 -0.93 5.20 -5.95
CA VAL A 55 0.15 4.44 -5.33
C VAL A 55 1.14 5.40 -4.66
N LEU A 56 1.49 5.09 -3.41
CA LEU A 56 2.55 5.73 -2.66
C LEU A 56 3.72 4.76 -2.61
N VAL A 57 4.88 5.18 -3.10
CA VAL A 57 6.10 4.37 -3.08
C VAL A 57 7.03 4.92 -2.02
N ALA A 58 7.41 4.06 -1.07
CA ALA A 58 8.44 4.31 -0.08
C ALA A 58 9.70 3.53 -0.48
N ASP A 59 10.52 4.17 -1.32
CA ASP A 59 11.80 3.63 -1.81
C ASP A 59 12.95 4.11 -0.90
N ASP A 60 13.20 3.34 0.16
CA ASP A 60 14.33 3.54 1.06
C ASP A 60 14.84 2.18 1.54
N ALA A 61 16.16 2.05 1.70
CA ALA A 61 16.80 0.83 2.19
C ALA A 61 16.29 0.42 3.58
N ALA A 62 15.81 1.35 4.40
CA ALA A 62 15.20 1.07 5.70
C ALA A 62 13.95 0.17 5.60
N TYR A 63 13.24 0.16 4.46
CA TYR A 63 12.03 -0.63 4.29
C TYR A 63 12.26 -1.97 3.58
N ALA A 64 13.49 -2.25 3.10
CA ALA A 64 13.80 -3.42 2.28
C ALA A 64 13.43 -4.76 2.94
N ASP A 65 13.58 -4.85 4.26
CA ASP A 65 13.30 -6.06 5.04
C ASP A 65 11.90 -6.06 5.69
N GLY A 66 11.08 -5.03 5.44
CA GLY A 66 9.73 -4.96 6.01
C GLY A 66 9.67 -4.93 7.54
N LEU A 67 10.74 -4.47 8.20
CA LEU A 67 10.81 -4.44 9.67
C LEU A 67 9.70 -3.55 10.24
N ALA A 68 8.96 -4.07 11.22
CA ALA A 68 7.82 -3.40 11.81
C ALA A 68 8.22 -2.04 12.43
N GLU A 69 9.42 -1.95 13.01
CA GLU A 69 9.98 -0.73 13.59
C GLU A 69 10.17 0.38 12.55
N ASN A 70 10.40 0.03 11.28
CA ASN A 70 10.57 0.98 10.18
C ASN A 70 9.24 1.27 9.49
N VAL A 71 8.42 0.24 9.27
CA VAL A 71 7.16 0.35 8.51
C VAL A 71 6.03 0.98 9.34
N ALA A 72 5.93 0.66 10.63
CA ALA A 72 4.83 1.18 11.45
C ALA A 72 4.84 2.71 11.59
N PRO A 73 5.98 3.39 11.84
CA PRO A 73 6.02 4.85 11.84
C PRO A 73 5.68 5.47 10.49
N LEU A 74 6.06 4.82 9.38
CA LEU A 74 5.71 5.26 8.02
C LEU A 74 4.18 5.23 7.82
N ILE A 75 3.53 4.11 8.14
CA ILE A 75 2.07 3.98 8.03
C ILE A 75 1.39 4.99 8.95
N ALA A 76 1.80 5.05 10.23
CA ALA A 76 1.24 5.95 11.23
C ALA A 76 1.28 7.42 10.78
N GLY A 77 2.39 7.86 10.16
CA GLY A 77 2.53 9.22 9.65
C GLY A 77 1.62 9.56 8.46
N LEU A 78 1.05 8.56 7.79
CA LEU A 78 0.11 8.75 6.68
C LEU A 78 -1.35 8.72 7.13
N MET A 79 -1.65 8.10 8.29
CA MET A 79 -3.03 7.79 8.71
C MET A 79 -3.94 9.01 8.80
N ASP A 80 -3.42 10.19 9.13
CA ASP A 80 -4.20 11.44 9.24
C ASP A 80 -4.94 11.81 7.93
N GLY A 81 -4.48 11.29 6.78
CA GLY A 81 -5.10 11.51 5.47
C GLY A 81 -6.15 10.46 5.07
N TYR A 82 -6.42 9.46 5.91
CA TYR A 82 -7.25 8.30 5.57
C TYR A 82 -8.28 7.98 6.64
N ASP A 83 -9.42 7.47 6.20
CA ASP A 83 -10.50 7.06 7.09
C ASP A 83 -10.36 5.59 7.53
N ALA A 84 -9.65 4.77 6.74
CA ALA A 84 -9.38 3.37 7.03
C ALA A 84 -7.96 2.99 6.58
N VAL A 85 -7.32 2.11 7.35
CA VAL A 85 -6.04 1.47 7.00
C VAL A 85 -6.26 -0.04 7.02
N LEU A 86 -5.89 -0.71 5.92
CA LEU A 86 -6.05 -2.15 5.73
C LEU A 86 -4.73 -2.83 5.34
#